data_AF-A0A2S9E2F6-F1
#
_entry.id   AF-A0A2S9E2F6-F1
#
_cell.length_a   1.000
_cell.length_b   1.000
_cell.length_c   1.000
_cell.angle_alpha   90.00
_cell.angle_beta   90.00
_cell.angle_gamma   90.00
#
_symmetry.space_group_name_H-M   'P 1'
#
loop_
_entity.id
_entity.type
_entity.pdbx_description
1 polymer ?
#
loop_
_entity_poly.entity_id
_entity_poly.type
_entity_poly.pdbx_seq_one_letter_code
_entity_poly.pdbx_strand_id
1 'polypeptide(L)'
;MQYTVTINQAKALEWGLNAQQALLFAFVYECPSWANKVKTDGGDFFALSKAKIVEELPLLTDKPDTAYRLLIALRDAGLIDLCALGFRLTEKGREWNPNRAGCSTPYQPPVVRPRRRTKKKPIPASLRARVFARDGGVCLRCGCSAPARLRADHVIPESKGGVASMANLQTLCMSCNSWKGVQTIDFRVIAGGAA
;
A
#
# COMPACT_ATOMS: atom_id res chain seq x y z
N MET A 1 -4.77 7.36 -15.83
CA MET A 1 -5.32 7.11 -14.47
C MET A 1 -4.50 5.95 -13.90
N GLN A 2 -3.87 6.10 -12.72
CA GLN A 2 -2.97 5.07 -12.17
C GLN A 2 -3.80 4.00 -11.46
N TYR A 3 -3.93 2.81 -12.04
CA TYR A 3 -4.58 1.68 -11.38
C TYR A 3 -3.52 0.75 -10.81
N THR A 4 -3.67 0.42 -9.52
CA THR A 4 -2.97 -0.73 -8.93
C THR A 4 -3.84 -1.95 -9.18
N VAL A 5 -3.37 -2.89 -9.99
CA VAL A 5 -4.07 -4.16 -10.21
C VAL A 5 -3.58 -5.18 -9.17
N THR A 6 -4.50 -5.73 -8.38
CA THR A 6 -4.17 -6.73 -7.36
C THR A 6 -4.53 -8.13 -7.85
N ILE A 7 -3.52 -8.98 -8.05
CA ILE A 7 -3.71 -10.36 -8.53
C ILE A 7 -3.82 -11.30 -7.33
N ASN A 8 -4.90 -12.10 -7.27
CA ASN A 8 -4.98 -13.23 -6.34
C ASN A 8 -4.17 -14.41 -6.92
N GLN A 9 -2.90 -14.49 -6.52
CA GLN A 9 -1.99 -15.51 -7.04
C GLN A 9 -2.45 -16.95 -6.72
N ALA A 10 -3.03 -17.17 -5.53
CA ALA A 10 -3.51 -18.51 -5.14
C ALA A 10 -4.65 -18.98 -6.04
N LYS A 11 -5.65 -18.11 -6.27
CA LYS A 11 -6.76 -18.41 -7.19
C LYS A 11 -6.32 -18.52 -8.66
N ALA A 12 -5.37 -17.69 -9.09
CA ALA A 12 -4.81 -17.79 -10.44
C ALA A 12 -4.19 -19.17 -10.69
N LEU A 13 -3.39 -19.68 -9.74
CA LEU A 13 -2.79 -21.01 -9.82
C LEU A 13 -3.84 -22.11 -9.72
N GLU A 14 -4.80 -22.01 -8.80
CA GLU A 14 -5.92 -22.95 -8.65
C GLU A 14 -6.72 -23.10 -9.95
N TRP A 15 -6.94 -22.00 -10.68
CA TRP A 15 -7.71 -21.99 -11.92
C TRP A 15 -6.86 -22.14 -13.18
N GLY A 16 -5.55 -22.39 -13.05
CA GLY A 16 -4.66 -22.59 -14.19
C GLY A 16 -4.48 -21.36 -15.08
N LEU A 17 -4.68 -20.16 -14.53
CA LEU A 17 -4.50 -18.91 -15.28
C LEU A 17 -3.02 -18.57 -15.43
N ASN A 18 -2.63 -18.15 -16.63
CA ASN A 18 -1.32 -17.54 -16.85
C ASN A 18 -1.29 -16.08 -16.33
N ALA A 19 -0.09 -15.48 -16.29
CA ALA A 19 0.09 -14.13 -15.78
C ALA A 19 -0.76 -13.06 -16.51
N GLN A 20 -0.88 -13.16 -17.84
CA GLN A 20 -1.67 -12.21 -18.64
C GLN A 20 -3.18 -12.35 -18.38
N GLN A 21 -3.66 -13.59 -18.29
CA GLN A 21 -5.05 -13.90 -17.96
C GLN A 21 -5.40 -13.43 -16.55
N ALA A 22 -4.54 -13.72 -15.57
CA ALA A 22 -4.73 -13.31 -14.18
C ALA A 22 -4.71 -11.78 -14.03
N LEU A 23 -3.81 -11.09 -14.75
CA LEU A 23 -3.73 -9.63 -14.77
C LEU A 23 -5.01 -9.02 -15.37
N LEU A 24 -5.45 -9.51 -16.54
CA LEU A 24 -6.68 -9.03 -17.16
C LEU A 24 -7.90 -9.31 -16.26
N PHE A 25 -7.97 -10.51 -15.69
CA PHE A 25 -9.10 -10.89 -14.86
C PHE A 25 -9.21 -10.07 -13.58
N ALA A 26 -8.07 -9.75 -12.95
CA ALA A 26 -8.05 -8.84 -11.80
C ALA A 26 -8.65 -7.47 -12.14
N PHE A 27 -8.36 -6.92 -13.32
CA PHE A 27 -8.97 -5.67 -13.79
C PHE A 27 -10.47 -5.83 -14.09
N VAL A 28 -10.85 -6.89 -14.83
CA VAL A 28 -12.25 -7.20 -15.16
C VAL A 28 -13.11 -7.42 -13.90
N TYR A 29 -12.52 -8.00 -12.86
CA TYR A 29 -13.18 -8.19 -11.56
C TYR A 29 -13.48 -6.87 -10.85
N GLU A 30 -12.67 -5.82 -11.07
CA GLU A 30 -12.85 -4.50 -10.49
C GLU A 30 -13.81 -3.61 -11.31
N CYS A 31 -13.97 -3.87 -12.62
CA CYS A 31 -14.85 -3.10 -13.50
C CYS A 31 -16.27 -2.83 -12.95
N PRO A 32 -16.98 -3.78 -12.29
CA PRO A 32 -18.30 -3.52 -11.73
C PRO A 32 -18.39 -2.35 -10.74
N SER A 33 -17.28 -1.89 -10.17
CA SER A 33 -17.27 -0.75 -9.24
C SER A 33 -17.28 0.61 -9.93
N TRP A 34 -17.08 0.68 -11.25
CA TRP A 34 -16.98 1.95 -11.99
C TRP A 34 -17.52 1.91 -13.43
N ALA A 35 -17.64 0.74 -14.06
CA ALA A 35 -18.14 0.60 -15.42
C ALA A 35 -19.67 0.73 -15.49
N ASN A 36 -20.16 1.33 -16.57
CA ASN A 36 -21.59 1.48 -16.81
C ASN A 36 -22.26 0.12 -17.06
N LYS A 37 -23.45 -0.07 -16.49
CA LYS A 37 -24.29 -1.23 -16.78
C LYS A 37 -24.93 -1.11 -18.17
N VAL A 38 -24.95 -2.22 -18.89
CA VAL A 38 -25.62 -2.39 -20.18
C VAL A 38 -26.69 -3.45 -20.01
N LYS A 39 -27.94 -3.11 -20.32
CA LYS A 39 -29.04 -4.05 -20.31
C LYS A 39 -29.09 -4.78 -21.64
N THR A 40 -29.20 -6.10 -21.61
CA THR A 40 -29.39 -6.94 -22.79
C THR A 40 -30.47 -7.97 -22.47
N ASP A 41 -31.07 -8.61 -23.47
CA ASP A 41 -32.12 -9.62 -23.28
C ASP A 41 -31.68 -10.78 -22.34
N GLY A 42 -30.37 -11.04 -22.24
CA GLY A 42 -29.76 -12.03 -21.35
C GLY A 42 -29.36 -11.54 -19.95
N GLY A 43 -29.72 -10.32 -19.56
CA GLY A 43 -29.48 -9.74 -18.23
C GLY A 43 -28.56 -8.51 -18.21
N ASP A 44 -28.11 -8.14 -17.01
CA ASP A 44 -27.20 -7.00 -16.79
C ASP A 44 -25.75 -7.38 -17.11
N PHE A 45 -25.12 -6.62 -18.00
CA PHE A 45 -23.71 -6.67 -18.33
C PHE A 45 -23.01 -5.37 -17.94
N PHE A 46 -21.68 -5.35 -17.90
CA PHE A 46 -20.85 -4.16 -17.71
C PHE A 46 -20.13 -3.83 -19.02
N ALA A 47 -20.22 -2.56 -19.43
CA ALA A 47 -19.56 -2.08 -20.63
C ALA A 47 -18.03 -2.14 -20.47
N LEU A 48 -17.37 -2.86 -21.37
CA LEU A 48 -15.91 -2.88 -21.45
C LEU A 48 -15.46 -3.10 -22.89
N SER A 49 -14.86 -2.08 -23.50
CA SER A 49 -14.35 -2.16 -24.87
C SER A 49 -12.90 -2.64 -24.88
N LYS A 50 -12.49 -3.28 -25.99
CA LYS A 50 -11.10 -3.70 -26.23
C LYS A 50 -10.13 -2.52 -26.16
N ALA A 51 -10.54 -1.37 -26.70
CA ALA A 51 -9.77 -0.13 -26.65
C ALA A 51 -9.56 0.36 -25.22
N LYS A 52 -10.61 0.28 -24.38
CA LYS A 52 -10.52 0.67 -22.97
C LYS A 52 -9.55 -0.23 -22.19
N ILE A 53 -9.53 -1.53 -22.49
CA ILE A 53 -8.55 -2.45 -21.86
C ILE A 53 -7.12 -2.05 -22.21
N VAL A 54 -6.85 -1.72 -23.48
CA VAL A 54 -5.50 -1.29 -23.92
C VAL A 54 -5.10 0.05 -23.30
N GLU A 55 -6.04 0.99 -23.19
CA GLU A 55 -5.82 2.29 -22.56
C GLU A 55 -5.44 2.16 -21.07
N GLU A 56 -6.15 1.28 -20.34
CA GLU A 56 -5.97 1.14 -18.89
C GLU A 56 -4.87 0.15 -18.50
N LEU A 57 -4.59 -0.85 -19.34
CA LEU A 57 -3.56 -1.87 -19.12
C LEU A 57 -2.51 -1.90 -20.24
N PRO A 58 -1.79 -0.79 -20.52
CA PRO A 58 -0.80 -0.76 -21.58
C PRO A 58 0.38 -1.73 -21.32
N LEU A 59 0.62 -2.12 -20.06
CA LEU A 59 1.62 -3.14 -19.70
C LEU A 59 1.17 -4.56 -20.03
N LEU A 60 -0.13 -4.81 -20.17
CA LEU A 60 -0.66 -6.12 -20.55
C LEU A 60 -0.52 -6.33 -22.07
N THR A 61 -1.00 -5.36 -22.84
CA THR A 61 -0.96 -5.40 -24.31
C THR A 61 -1.31 -4.03 -24.90
N ASP A 62 -0.67 -3.68 -26.01
CA ASP A 62 -0.98 -2.54 -26.86
C ASP A 62 -1.97 -2.89 -28.00
N LYS A 63 -2.23 -4.19 -28.22
CA LYS A 63 -3.08 -4.70 -29.30
C LYS A 63 -4.50 -5.04 -28.81
N PRO A 64 -5.56 -4.41 -29.35
CA PRO A 64 -6.95 -4.71 -28.98
C PRO A 64 -7.37 -6.17 -29.22
N ASP A 65 -6.85 -6.81 -30.27
CA ASP A 65 -7.17 -8.21 -30.56
C ASP A 65 -6.57 -9.18 -29.54
N THR A 66 -5.40 -8.86 -28.98
CA THR A 66 -4.82 -9.64 -27.89
C THR A 66 -5.68 -9.53 -26.63
N ALA A 67 -6.15 -8.32 -26.29
CA ALA A 67 -7.09 -8.13 -25.18
C ALA A 67 -8.37 -8.96 -25.38
N TYR A 68 -8.90 -9.00 -26.61
CA TYR A 68 -10.06 -9.81 -26.94
C TYR A 68 -9.82 -11.32 -26.81
N ARG A 69 -8.68 -11.83 -27.28
CA ARG A 69 -8.31 -13.26 -27.09
C ARG A 69 -8.20 -13.62 -25.61
N LEU A 70 -7.66 -12.72 -24.79
CA LEU A 70 -7.61 -12.93 -23.34
C LEU A 70 -9.02 -12.94 -22.72
N LEU A 71 -9.92 -12.04 -23.13
CA LEU A 71 -11.34 -12.10 -22.69
C LEU A 71 -12.00 -13.44 -23.07
N ILE A 72 -11.75 -13.95 -24.28
CA ILE A 72 -12.22 -15.27 -24.70
C ILE A 72 -11.65 -16.35 -23.79
N ALA A 73 -10.35 -16.32 -23.49
CA ALA A 73 -9.74 -17.30 -22.60
C ALA A 73 -10.33 -17.26 -21.18
N LEU A 74 -10.70 -16.07 -20.66
CA LEU A 74 -11.37 -15.93 -19.38
C LEU A 74 -12.80 -16.47 -19.40
N ARG A 75 -13.52 -16.30 -20.52
CA ARG A 75 -14.84 -16.92 -20.74
C ARG A 75 -14.71 -18.44 -20.76
N ASP A 76 -13.76 -18.96 -21.52
CA ASP A 76 -13.55 -20.41 -21.65
C ASP A 76 -13.09 -21.04 -20.32
N ALA A 77 -12.41 -20.27 -19.46
CA ALA A 77 -12.12 -20.65 -18.08
C ALA A 77 -13.35 -20.60 -17.13
N GLY A 78 -14.51 -20.17 -17.64
CA GLY A 78 -15.77 -20.06 -16.90
C GLY A 78 -15.83 -18.90 -15.91
N LEU A 79 -14.99 -17.86 -16.09
CA LEU A 79 -14.88 -16.74 -15.14
C LEU A 79 -15.79 -15.56 -15.50
N ILE A 80 -16.11 -15.41 -16.78
CA ILE A 80 -16.96 -14.35 -17.30
C ILE A 80 -17.89 -14.87 -18.40
N ASP A 81 -19.04 -14.23 -18.54
CA ASP A 81 -19.84 -14.31 -19.76
C ASP A 81 -19.59 -13.05 -20.59
N LEU A 82 -19.53 -13.21 -21.91
CA LEU A 82 -19.36 -12.10 -22.85
C LEU A 82 -20.64 -11.88 -23.66
N CYS A 83 -20.96 -10.62 -23.92
CA CYS A 83 -21.94 -10.22 -24.92
C CYS A 83 -21.31 -9.23 -25.91
N ALA A 84 -22.07 -8.81 -26.92
CA ALA A 84 -21.56 -7.86 -27.93
C ALA A 84 -21.11 -6.51 -27.34
N LEU A 85 -21.69 -6.10 -26.20
CA LEU A 85 -21.50 -4.78 -25.60
C LEU A 85 -20.71 -4.80 -24.28
N GLY A 86 -20.28 -5.97 -23.80
CA GLY A 86 -19.64 -6.05 -22.50
C GLY A 86 -19.47 -7.47 -21.95
N PHE A 87 -19.32 -7.55 -20.64
CA PHE A 87 -19.12 -8.79 -19.92
C PHE A 87 -19.91 -8.81 -18.59
N ARG A 88 -20.08 -9.97 -17.99
CA ARG A 88 -20.50 -10.11 -16.58
C ARG A 88 -19.67 -11.20 -15.91
N LEU A 89 -19.52 -11.10 -14.59
CA LEU A 89 -18.85 -12.13 -13.79
C LEU A 89 -19.77 -13.34 -13.60
N THR A 90 -19.22 -14.55 -13.76
CA THR A 90 -19.93 -15.79 -13.42
C THR A 90 -19.97 -15.97 -11.89
N GLU A 91 -20.59 -17.04 -11.41
CA GLU A 91 -20.48 -17.43 -9.99
C GLU A 91 -19.04 -17.75 -9.61
N LYS A 92 -18.35 -18.57 -10.42
CA LYS A 92 -16.92 -18.86 -10.25
C LYS A 92 -16.07 -17.59 -10.28
N GLY A 93 -16.32 -16.68 -11.22
CA GLY A 93 -15.56 -15.42 -11.31
C GLY A 93 -15.72 -14.53 -10.09
N ARG A 94 -16.87 -14.57 -9.41
CA ARG A 94 -17.13 -13.83 -8.17
C ARG A 94 -16.32 -14.36 -6.98
N GLU A 95 -15.78 -15.57 -7.05
CA GLU A 95 -14.92 -16.16 -6.03
C GLU A 95 -13.44 -15.72 -6.14
N TRP A 96 -13.11 -14.79 -7.05
CA TRP A 96 -11.73 -14.32 -7.21
C TRP A 96 -11.14 -13.79 -5.91
N ASN A 97 -11.93 -13.03 -5.15
CA ASN A 97 -11.54 -12.46 -3.87
C ASN A 97 -12.72 -12.57 -2.88
N PRO A 98 -12.90 -13.73 -2.22
CA PRO A 98 -13.97 -13.91 -1.25
C PRO A 98 -13.68 -13.05 -0.01
N ASN A 99 -14.67 -12.30 0.48
CA ASN A 99 -14.55 -11.63 1.77
C ASN A 99 -14.45 -12.68 2.90
N ARG A 100 -13.90 -12.30 4.06
CA ARG A 100 -13.79 -13.16 5.27
C ARG A 100 -15.11 -13.79 5.74
N ALA A 101 -16.25 -13.31 5.27
CA ALA A 101 -17.59 -13.81 5.57
C ALA A 101 -18.17 -14.76 4.50
N GLY A 102 -17.43 -15.11 3.44
CA GLY A 102 -17.88 -16.02 2.38
C GLY A 102 -18.89 -15.41 1.39
N CYS A 103 -19.25 -14.13 1.50
CA CYS A 103 -20.12 -13.45 0.54
C CYS A 103 -19.31 -12.73 -0.56
N SER A 104 -19.69 -12.95 -1.83
CA SER A 104 -19.19 -12.22 -2.99
C SER A 104 -19.79 -10.82 -3.06
N THR A 105 -19.14 -9.81 -2.47
CA THR A 105 -19.49 -8.41 -2.75
C THR A 105 -18.56 -7.87 -3.84
N PRO A 106 -19.05 -7.03 -4.77
CA PRO A 106 -18.19 -6.27 -5.68
C PRO A 106 -17.13 -5.54 -4.85
N TYR A 107 -15.87 -5.80 -5.17
CA TYR A 107 -14.65 -5.18 -4.63
C TYR A 107 -14.84 -4.08 -3.57
N GLN A 108 -14.62 -4.43 -2.30
CA GLN A 108 -14.04 -3.47 -1.37
C GLN A 108 -12.52 -3.59 -1.56
N PRO A 109 -11.78 -2.52 -1.91
CA PRO A 109 -10.32 -2.58 -1.88
C PRO A 109 -9.91 -3.14 -0.51
N PRO A 110 -8.86 -3.97 -0.40
CA PRO A 110 -8.39 -4.39 0.90
C PRO A 110 -8.18 -3.11 1.68
N VAL A 111 -9.00 -2.91 2.71
CA VAL A 111 -8.72 -1.91 3.72
C VAL A 111 -7.47 -2.46 4.36
N VAL A 112 -6.30 -2.12 3.80
CA VAL A 112 -5.04 -2.16 4.50
C VAL A 112 -5.29 -1.13 5.59
N ARG A 113 -5.93 -1.59 6.67
CA ARG A 113 -6.04 -0.80 7.89
C ARG A 113 -4.61 -0.38 8.10
N PRO A 114 -4.28 0.93 8.07
CA PRO A 114 -2.91 1.35 8.33
C PRO A 114 -2.54 0.61 9.60
N ARG A 115 -1.51 -0.26 9.54
CA ARG A 115 -1.13 -1.14 10.66
C ARG A 115 -1.34 -0.29 11.89
N ARG A 116 -2.28 -0.67 12.77
CA ARG A 116 -2.60 0.16 13.95
C ARG A 116 -1.25 0.50 14.52
N ARG A 117 -0.78 1.74 14.35
CA ARG A 117 0.45 2.19 14.96
C ARG A 117 0.08 2.04 16.41
N THR A 118 0.58 0.98 17.06
CA THR A 118 0.50 0.86 18.51
C THR A 118 0.97 2.22 18.98
N LYS A 119 0.07 2.99 19.62
CA LYS A 119 0.37 4.37 20.02
C LYS A 119 1.67 4.25 20.82
N LYS A 120 2.79 4.68 20.22
CA LYS A 120 4.08 4.59 20.86
C LYS A 120 3.94 5.32 22.19
N LYS A 121 4.42 4.72 23.27
CA LYS A 121 4.39 5.39 24.56
C LYS A 121 5.20 6.68 24.39
N PRO A 122 4.61 7.86 24.61
CA PRO A 122 5.35 9.11 24.46
C PRO A 122 6.47 9.13 25.50
N ILE A 123 7.64 9.65 25.11
CA ILE A 123 8.74 9.88 26.06
C ILE A 123 8.21 10.83 27.16
N PRO A 124 8.31 10.48 28.45
CA PRO A 124 7.82 11.32 29.53
C PRO A 124 8.37 12.75 29.44
N ALA A 125 7.53 13.74 29.71
CA ALA A 125 7.91 15.15 29.57
C ALA A 125 9.11 15.53 30.45
N SER A 126 9.18 14.97 31.66
CA SER A 126 10.32 15.14 32.58
C SER A 126 11.61 14.59 32.02
N LEU A 127 11.58 13.40 31.41
CA LEU A 127 12.74 12.78 30.79
C LEU A 127 13.21 13.60 29.57
N ARG A 128 12.27 14.06 28.74
CA ARG A 128 12.58 14.94 27.59
C ARG A 128 13.23 16.25 28.05
N ALA A 129 12.71 16.88 29.10
CA ALA A 129 13.29 18.10 29.65
C ALA A 129 14.72 17.88 30.16
N ARG A 130 14.98 16.76 30.83
CA ARG A 130 16.34 16.39 31.29
C ARG A 130 17.31 16.15 30.13
N VAL A 131 16.86 15.49 29.06
CA VAL A 131 17.69 15.28 27.85
C VAL A 131 18.04 16.62 27.21
N PHE A 132 17.06 17.52 27.07
CA PHE A 132 17.30 18.85 26.49
C PHE A 132 18.22 19.69 27.36
N ALA A 133 18.04 19.67 28.69
CA ALA A 133 18.92 20.39 29.61
C ALA A 133 20.37 19.87 29.55
N ARG A 134 20.56 18.54 29.48
CA ARG A 134 21.90 17.92 29.31
C ARG A 134 22.57 18.38 28.03
N ASP A 135 21.82 18.45 26.93
CA ASP A 135 22.34 18.77 25.60
C ASP A 135 22.32 20.27 25.30
N GLY A 136 22.19 21.14 26.32
CA GLY A 136 22.21 22.60 26.17
C GLY A 136 21.03 23.19 25.41
N GLY A 137 19.95 22.42 25.20
CA GLY A 137 18.78 22.86 24.45
C GLY A 137 19.06 23.06 22.96
N VAL A 138 20.06 22.36 22.41
CA VAL A 138 20.42 22.45 21.00
C VAL A 138 20.45 21.08 20.32
N CYS A 139 20.21 21.05 19.01
CA CYS A 139 20.40 19.85 18.21
C CYS A 139 21.88 19.48 18.17
N LEU A 140 22.25 18.30 18.66
CA LEU A 140 23.65 17.85 18.70
C LEU A 140 24.29 17.63 17.32
N ARG A 141 23.48 17.61 16.24
CA ARG A 141 23.98 17.47 14.86
C ARG A 141 24.19 18.81 14.15
N CYS A 142 23.24 19.74 14.28
CA CYS A 142 23.24 20.97 13.48
C CYS A 142 23.19 22.27 14.30
N GLY A 143 23.21 22.20 15.63
CA GLY A 143 23.17 23.36 16.51
C GLY A 143 21.82 24.10 16.58
N CYS A 144 20.78 23.65 15.88
CA CYS A 144 19.46 24.28 15.94
C CYS A 144 18.95 24.35 17.38
N SER A 145 18.64 25.57 17.86
CA SER A 145 18.20 25.87 19.22
C SER A 145 16.69 26.17 19.34
N ALA A 146 15.95 26.10 18.23
CA ALA A 146 14.52 26.42 18.21
C ALA A 146 13.70 25.39 19.03
N PRO A 147 13.17 25.73 20.22
CA PRO A 147 12.63 24.73 21.15
C PRO A 147 11.45 23.94 20.58
N ALA A 148 10.62 24.59 19.76
CA ALA A 148 9.47 23.97 19.10
C ALA A 148 9.86 22.88 18.08
N ARG A 149 11.12 22.86 17.62
CA ARG A 149 11.63 21.89 16.65
C ARG A 149 12.46 20.78 17.30
N LEU A 150 12.79 20.87 18.58
CA LEU A 150 13.61 19.87 19.28
C LEU A 150 12.81 18.64 19.65
N ARG A 151 13.47 17.48 19.49
CA ARG A 151 12.94 16.15 19.79
C ARG A 151 13.98 15.37 20.58
N ALA A 152 13.51 14.58 21.53
CA ALA A 152 14.35 13.56 22.16
C ALA A 152 14.36 12.34 21.22
N ASP A 153 15.48 12.14 20.54
CA ASP A 153 15.73 11.02 19.63
C ASP A 153 16.44 9.88 20.38
N HIS A 154 16.21 8.64 19.95
CA HIS A 154 16.91 7.48 20.50
C HIS A 154 18.18 7.18 19.71
N VAL A 155 19.32 7.09 20.37
CA VAL A 155 20.58 6.62 19.78
C VAL A 155 20.38 5.24 19.17
N ILE A 156 19.90 4.26 19.94
CA ILE A 156 19.39 2.98 19.46
C ILE A 156 17.88 3.11 19.27
N PRO A 157 17.35 3.04 18.04
CA PRO A 157 15.92 3.17 17.80
C PRO A 157 15.10 2.12 18.56
N GLU A 158 13.89 2.51 18.99
CA GLU A 158 12.93 1.61 19.64
C GLU A 158 12.63 0.36 18.79
N SER A 159 12.62 0.48 17.45
CA SER A 159 12.44 -0.64 16.53
C SER A 159 13.57 -1.69 16.58
N LYS A 160 14.72 -1.33 17.17
CA LYS A 160 15.87 -2.21 17.42
C LYS A 160 16.00 -2.57 18.90
N GLY A 161 14.96 -2.34 19.71
CA GLY A 161 14.94 -2.64 21.15
C GLY A 161 15.49 -1.53 22.04
N GLY A 162 15.75 -0.34 21.51
CA GLY A 162 16.24 0.78 22.32
C GLY A 162 15.20 1.33 23.29
N VAL A 163 15.57 1.45 24.56
CA VAL A 163 14.69 1.95 25.62
C VAL A 163 14.73 3.47 25.72
N ALA A 164 13.63 4.10 26.16
CA ALA A 164 13.58 5.52 26.44
C ALA A 164 14.24 5.81 27.80
N SER A 165 15.55 6.08 27.81
CA SER A 165 16.33 6.40 29.01
C SER A 165 17.28 7.56 28.74
N MET A 166 17.79 8.20 29.80
CA MET A 166 18.81 9.25 29.65
C MET A 166 20.04 8.77 28.86
N ALA A 167 20.43 7.50 29.04
CA ALA A 167 21.58 6.91 28.37
C ALA A 167 21.35 6.64 26.88
N ASN A 168 20.10 6.45 26.43
CA ASN A 168 19.79 6.16 25.03
C ASN A 168 19.14 7.34 24.29
N LEU A 169 18.81 8.44 24.98
CA LEU A 169 18.20 9.62 24.36
C LEU A 169 19.23 10.74 24.10
N GLN A 170 19.01 11.48 23.02
CA GLN A 170 19.79 12.64 22.57
C GLN A 170 18.89 13.72 21.96
N THR A 171 19.34 14.98 21.95
CA THR A 171 18.57 16.10 21.41
C THR A 171 18.86 16.29 19.93
N LEU A 172 17.84 16.14 19.09
CA LEU A 172 17.89 16.45 17.67
C LEU A 172 16.73 17.36 17.27
N CYS A 173 16.95 18.24 16.30
CA CYS A 173 15.84 18.94 15.66
C CYS A 173 15.05 17.99 14.75
N MET A 174 13.80 18.36 14.45
CA MET A 174 12.89 17.55 13.65
C MET A 174 13.47 17.10 12.30
N SER A 175 14.23 17.95 11.60
CA SER A 175 14.87 17.60 10.32
C SER A 175 16.01 16.59 10.51
N CYS A 176 16.88 16.79 11.51
CA CYS A 176 17.98 15.86 11.81
C CYS A 176 17.47 14.51 12.32
N ASN A 177 16.43 14.53 13.16
CA ASN A 177 15.75 13.33 13.63
C ASN A 177 15.14 12.53 12.47
N SER A 178 14.46 13.23 11.54
CA SER A 178 13.89 12.62 10.33
C SER A 178 14.97 12.01 9.44
N TRP A 179 16.08 12.73 9.23
CA TRP A 179 17.23 12.26 8.45
C TRP A 179 17.91 11.02 9.06
N LYS A 180 18.11 10.99 10.39
CA LYS A 180 18.71 9.83 11.07
C LYS A 180 17.84 8.59 10.91
N GLY A 181 16.51 8.74 11.01
CA GLY A 181 15.56 7.65 10.82
C GLY A 181 15.81 6.49 11.77
N VAL A 182 16.07 5.30 11.23
CA VAL A 182 16.29 4.04 11.98
C VAL A 182 17.76 3.67 12.16
N GLN A 183 18.67 4.60 11.91
CA GLN A 183 20.10 4.41 12.11
C GLN A 183 20.46 4.52 13.59
N THR A 184 21.48 3.76 14.00
CA THR A 184 22.03 3.83 15.35
C THR A 184 23.22 4.78 15.34
N ILE A 185 23.01 6.04 15.75
CA ILE A 185 24.03 7.09 15.72
C ILE A 185 23.96 7.86 17.02
N ASP A 186 25.11 8.01 17.70
CA ASP A 186 25.26 8.81 18.90
C ASP A 186 25.97 10.12 18.58
N PHE A 187 25.26 11.25 18.60
CA PHE A 187 25.86 12.56 18.37
C PHE A 187 26.49 13.16 19.64
N ARG A 188 26.26 12.56 20.81
CA ARG A 188 26.82 13.05 22.08
C ARG A 188 28.32 12.83 22.16
N VAL A 189 28.80 11.74 21.56
CA VAL A 189 30.24 11.44 21.48
C VAL A 189 30.96 12.30 20.44
N ILE A 190 30.23 12.80 19.43
CA ILE A 190 30.80 13.64 18.36
C ILE A 190 30.82 15.12 18.80
N ALA A 191 29.80 15.57 19.52
CA ALA A 191 29.71 16.94 20.03
C ALA A 191 30.74 17.25 21.14
N GLY A 192 31.39 16.25 21.72
CA GLY A 192 32.43 16.39 22.76
C GLY A 192 33.84 16.67 22.25
N GLY A 193 34.03 16.92 20.94
CA GLY A 193 35.34 17.10 20.30
C GLY A 193 35.76 18.55 20.04
N ALA A 194 35.26 19.52 20.79
CA ALA A 194 35.73 20.91 20.75
C ALA A 194 35.91 21.42 22.18
N ALA A 195 37.08 21.12 22.74
CA ALA A 195 37.70 21.84 23.85
C ALA A 195 39.01 22.43 23.31
#